data_AF-A0A3D2FBM3-F1
#
_entry.id   AF-A0A3D2FBM3-F1
#
_cell.length_a   1.000
_cell.length_b   1.000
_cell.length_c   1.000
_cell.angle_alpha   90.00
_cell.angle_beta   90.00
_cell.angle_gamma   90.00
#
_symmetry.space_group_name_H-M   'P 1'
#
loop_
_entity.id
_entity.type
_entity.pdbx_description
1 polymer ?
#
loop_
_entity_poly.entity_id
_entity_poly.type
_entity_poly.pdbx_seq_one_letter_code
_entity_poly.pdbx_strand_id
1 'polypeptide(L)' 'FTLGDTHPHDISTIIDRAGVACRAGHHCAQPVMDRFGVMGTTRASFGLYNTRSEVDALVDAIECAREFFGG' A
#
# COMPACT_ATOMS: atom_id res chain seq x y z
N PHE A 1 -4.02 3.42 1.06
CA PHE A 1 -3.86 3.21 2.49
C PHE A 1 -2.50 3.75 2.93
N THR A 2 -2.39 4.09 4.21
CA THR A 2 -1.16 4.45 4.93
C THR A 2 -1.01 3.49 6.10
N LEU A 3 0.23 3.26 6.58
CA LEU A 3 0.52 2.40 7.74
C LEU A 3 1.26 3.23 8.79
N GLY A 4 0.51 4.01 9.58
CA GLY A 4 1.09 4.95 10.56
C GLY A 4 2.03 5.95 9.88
N ASP A 5 3.20 6.17 10.49
CA ASP A 5 4.24 7.09 10.00
C ASP A 5 5.17 6.45 8.94
N THR A 6 4.86 5.24 8.47
CA THR A 6 5.70 4.53 7.49
C THR A 6 5.64 5.19 6.12
N HIS A 7 6.80 5.41 5.50
CA HIS A 7 6.87 5.98 4.16
C HIS A 7 6.19 5.06 3.13
N PRO A 8 5.31 5.58 2.23
CA PRO A 8 4.56 4.75 1.28
C PRO A 8 5.43 3.85 0.36
N HIS A 9 6.62 4.31 -0.01
CA HIS A 9 7.55 3.52 -0.82
C HIS A 9 8.06 2.27 -0.08
N ASP A 10 8.31 2.37 1.23
CA ASP A 10 8.81 1.23 2.02
C ASP A 10 7.72 0.15 2.16
N ILE A 11 6.47 0.58 2.36
CA ILE A 11 5.29 -0.30 2.34
C ILE A 11 5.21 -1.03 0.99
N SER A 12 5.37 -0.30 -0.13
CA SER A 12 5.32 -0.90 -1.46
C SER A 12 6.43 -1.91 -1.70
N THR A 13 7.64 -1.67 -1.17
CA THR A 13 8.76 -2.61 -1.29
C THR A 13 8.52 -3.91 -0.53
N ILE A 14 7.91 -3.87 0.66
CA ILE A 14 7.58 -5.10 1.40
C ILE A 14 6.48 -5.86 0.69
N ILE A 15 5.41 -5.18 0.28
CA ILE A 15 4.28 -5.81 -0.39
C ILE A 15 4.70 -6.45 -1.72
N ASP A 16 5.62 -5.82 -2.47
CA ASP A 16 6.21 -6.37 -3.70
C ASP A 16 7.00 -7.67 -3.44
N ARG A 17 7.76 -7.74 -2.34
CA ARG A 17 8.46 -8.98 -1.93
C ARG A 17 7.52 -10.12 -1.56
N ALA A 18 6.31 -9.82 -1.12
CA ALA A 18 5.26 -10.79 -0.88
C ALA A 18 4.55 -11.26 -2.16
N GLY A 19 4.98 -10.79 -3.34
CA GLY A 19 4.38 -11.14 -4.63
C GLY A 19 3.15 -10.34 -5.00
N VAL A 20 2.85 -9.25 -4.28
CA VAL A 20 1.68 -8.40 -4.51
C VAL A 20 2.09 -7.07 -5.13
N ALA A 21 1.58 -6.77 -6.32
CA ALA A 21 1.89 -5.52 -7.01
C ALA A 21 0.98 -4.38 -6.54
N CYS A 22 1.58 -3.31 -6.01
CA CYS A 22 0.90 -2.08 -5.60
C CYS A 22 1.63 -0.84 -6.14
N ARG A 23 0.98 0.32 -6.09
CA ARG A 23 1.62 1.61 -6.43
C ARG A 23 1.68 2.52 -5.22
N ALA A 24 2.83 3.11 -4.94
CA ALA A 24 3.01 4.14 -3.93
C ALA A 24 3.23 5.54 -4.52
N GLY A 25 2.93 6.56 -3.73
CA GLY A 25 3.24 7.97 -4.01
C GLY A 25 2.00 8.87 -4.07
N HIS A 26 2.12 9.99 -4.77
CA HIS A 26 1.06 11.00 -4.89
C HIS A 26 -0.01 10.64 -5.94
N HIS A 27 0.21 9.61 -6.77
CA HIS A 27 -0.71 9.16 -7.82
C HIS A 27 -1.15 10.28 -8.79
N CYS A 28 -0.24 11.21 -9.11
CA CYS A 28 -0.53 12.42 -9.88
C CYS A 28 -1.61 13.33 -9.27
N ALA A 29 -1.85 13.21 -7.96
CA ALA A 29 -2.90 13.93 -7.23
C ALA A 29 -2.33 14.69 -6.01
N GLN A 30 -1.22 15.41 -6.19
CA GLN A 30 -0.55 16.16 -5.11
C GLN A 30 -1.52 17.05 -4.29
N PRO A 31 -2.45 17.81 -4.89
CA PRO A 31 -3.37 18.64 -4.09
C PRO A 31 -4.28 17.85 -3.14
N VAL A 32 -4.59 16.59 -3.49
CA VAL A 32 -5.37 15.69 -2.62
C VAL A 32 -4.52 15.26 -1.43
N MET A 33 -3.25 14.93 -1.68
CA MET A 33 -2.29 14.57 -0.62
C MET A 33 -2.12 15.73 0.37
N ASP A 34 -1.95 16.95 -0.13
CA ASP A 34 -1.84 18.16 0.70
C ASP A 34 -3.10 18.41 1.54
N ARG A 35 -4.30 18.24 0.95
CA ARG A 35 -5.58 18.38 1.66
C ARG A 35 -5.71 17.40 2.83
N PHE A 36 -5.20 16.18 2.69
CA PHE A 36 -5.25 15.16 3.73
C PHE A 36 -4.02 15.15 4.63
N GLY A 37 -3.04 16.03 4.40
CA GLY A 37 -1.82 16.12 5.20
C GLY A 37 -0.95 14.86 5.14
N VAL A 38 -1.00 14.12 4.02
CA VAL A 38 -0.18 12.92 3.81
C VAL A 38 0.83 13.15 2.70
N MET A 39 2.03 12.57 2.82
CA MET A 39 3.07 12.68 1.79
C MET A 39 2.76 11.85 0.53
N GLY A 40 1.90 10.85 0.66
CA GLY A 40 1.50 9.93 -0.38
C GLY A 40 0.79 8.73 0.20
N THR A 41 0.29 7.85 -0.65
CA THR A 41 -0.39 6.63 -0.22
C THR A 41 0.11 5.41 -0.98
N THR A 42 -0.09 4.22 -0.42
CA THR A 42 -0.02 2.96 -1.17
C THR A 42 -1.41 2.62 -1.67
N ARG A 43 -1.54 2.25 -2.94
CA ARG A 43 -2.83 1.96 -3.58
C ARG A 43 -2.80 0.59 -4.25
N ALA A 44 -3.66 -0.29 -3.75
CA ALA A 44 -4.12 -1.48 -4.46
C ALA A 44 -5.40 -1.12 -5.23
N SER A 45 -5.53 -1.61 -6.46
CA SER A 45 -6.69 -1.36 -7.32
C SER A 45 -7.11 -2.66 -7.98
N PHE A 46 -8.39 -3.00 -7.88
CA PHE A 46 -8.94 -4.25 -8.40
C PHE A 46 -9.66 -4.03 -9.74
N GLY A 47 -9.57 -5.02 -10.62
CA GLY A 47 -10.31 -5.15 -11.87
C GLY A 47 -11.15 -6.43 -11.90
N LEU A 48 -11.84 -6.67 -13.03
CA LEU A 48 -12.74 -7.82 -13.21
C LEU A 48 -12.03 -9.18 -13.04
N TYR A 49 -10.74 -9.22 -13.35
CA TYR A 49 -9.92 -10.43 -13.35
C TYR A 49 -9.36 -10.79 -11.97
N ASN A 50 -9.54 -9.93 -10.95
CA ASN A 50 -9.01 -10.23 -9.64
C ASN A 50 -9.87 -11.24 -8.88
N THR A 51 -9.23 -12.00 -8.01
CA THR A 51 -9.87 -13.07 -7.22
C THR A 51 -9.86 -12.74 -5.73
N ARG A 52 -10.67 -13.47 -4.95
CA ARG A 52 -10.65 -13.35 -3.48
C ARG A 52 -9.32 -13.76 -2.88
N SER A 53 -8.68 -14.80 -3.42
CA SER A 53 -7.37 -15.26 -2.92
C SER A 53 -6.28 -14.20 -3.12
N GLU A 54 -6.38 -13.35 -4.15
CA GLU A 54 -5.46 -12.22 -4.32
C GLU A 54 -5.72 -11.10 -3.29
N VAL A 55 -6.97 -10.92 -2.85
CA VAL A 55 -7.30 -10.02 -1.75
C VAL A 55 -6.71 -10.56 -0.44
N ASP A 56 -6.85 -11.86 -0.19
CA ASP A 56 -6.28 -12.52 0.99
C ASP A 56 -4.75 -12.34 1.02
N ALA A 57 -4.06 -12.58 -0.10
CA ALA A 57 -2.61 -12.37 -0.22
C ALA A 57 -2.20 -10.90 0.01
N LEU A 58 -3.01 -9.94 -0.44
CA LEU A 58 -2.77 -8.51 -0.15
C LEU A 58 -2.91 -8.21 1.35
N VAL A 59 -3.90 -8.79 2.04
CA VAL A 59 -4.08 -8.59 3.48
C VAL A 59 -2.89 -9.16 4.25
N ASP A 60 -2.47 -10.39 3.95
CA ASP A 60 -1.31 -11.03 4.57
C ASP A 60 -0.03 -10.18 4.38
N ALA A 61 0.16 -9.63 3.17
CA ALA A 61 1.28 -8.74 2.87
C ALA A 61 1.23 -7.42 3.65
N ILE A 62 0.04 -6.85 3.84
CA ILE A 62 -0.15 -5.63 4.65
C ILE A 62 0.13 -5.91 6.12
N GLU A 63 -0.30 -7.05 6.66
CA GLU A 63 -0.03 -7.44 8.04
C GLU A 63 1.47 -7.65 8.27
N CYS A 64 2.15 -8.36 7.37
CA CYS A 64 3.60 -8.51 7.39
C CYS A 64 4.34 -7.15 7.38
N ALA A 65 3.90 -6.22 6.53
CA ALA A 65 4.48 -4.87 6.50
C ALA A 65 4.23 -4.12 7.81
N ARG A 66 3.06 -4.26 8.42
CA ARG A 66 2.74 -3.65 9.73
C ARG A 66 3.63 -4.18 10.84
N GLU A 67 3.88 -5.49 10.89
CA GLU A 67 4.77 -6.10 11.89
C GLU A 67 6.22 -5.65 11.70
N PHE A 68 6.67 -5.52 10.45
CA PHE A 68 8.03 -5.09 10.15
C PHE A 68 8.34 -3.64 10.58
N PHE A 69 7.37 -2.73 10.43
CA PHE A 69 7.55 -1.31 10.78
C PHE A 69 6.98 -0.91 12.15
N GLY A 70 6.14 -1.75 12.74
CA GLY A 70 5.40 -1.49 13.99
C GLY A 70 5.76 -2.40 15.16
N GLY A 71 6.86 -3.17 15.04
CA GLY A 71 7.54 -3.79 16.18
C GLY A 71 8.41 -2.80 16.95
#